data_AF-A0A5C5ZU13-F1
#
_entry.id   AF-A0A5C5ZU13-F1
#
_cell.length_a   1.000
_cell.length_b   1.000
_cell.length_c   1.000
_cell.angle_alpha   90.00
_cell.angle_beta   90.00
_cell.angle_gamma   90.00
#
_symmetry.space_group_name_H-M   'P 1'
#
loop_
_entity.id
_entity.type
_entity.pdbx_description
1 polymer ?
#
loop_
_entity_poly.entity_id
_entity_poly.type
_entity_poly.pdbx_seq_one_letter_code
_entity_poly.pdbx_strand_id
1 'polypeptide(L)' 'MKDRPRLSEEHYEWAAEMTRIGAAGARRAQEESRRAGVPCVYSINGVLHWELPDGSLTTTDPGVSPPGGDDAAAGERQA' A
#
# COMPACT_ATOMS: atom_id res chain seq x y z
N MET A 1 26.65 -6.99 -27.32
CA MET A 1 25.91 -7.34 -26.08
C MET A 1 26.97 -7.63 -25.03
N LYS A 2 27.05 -6.87 -23.91
CA LYS A 2 28.07 -7.12 -22.88
C LYS A 2 27.74 -8.44 -22.17
N ASP A 3 28.69 -9.37 -22.09
CA ASP A 3 28.57 -10.56 -21.26
C ASP A 3 28.35 -10.12 -19.82
N ARG A 4 27.15 -10.40 -19.29
CA ARG A 4 26.87 -10.20 -17.87
C ARG A 4 27.33 -11.45 -17.14
N PRO A 5 28.17 -11.34 -16.10
CA PRO A 5 28.57 -12.50 -15.32
C PRO A 5 27.33 -13.16 -14.74
N ARG A 6 27.25 -14.49 -14.87
CA ARG A 6 26.20 -15.30 -14.26
C ARG A 6 26.37 -15.27 -12.74
N LEU A 7 25.27 -15.01 -12.02
CA LEU A 7 25.27 -15.06 -10.55
C LEU A 7 25.58 -16.48 -10.07
N SER A 8 26.37 -16.60 -8.99
CA SER A 8 26.61 -17.89 -8.33
C SER A 8 25.38 -18.33 -7.53
N GLU A 9 25.36 -19.61 -7.14
CA GLU A 9 24.32 -20.19 -6.28
C GLU A 9 24.15 -19.44 -4.96
N GLU A 10 25.26 -19.09 -4.30
CA GLU A 10 25.29 -18.30 -3.07
C GLU A 10 24.53 -16.96 -3.21
N HIS A 11 24.64 -16.28 -4.35
CA HIS A 11 23.89 -15.03 -4.58
C HIS A 11 22.37 -15.28 -4.63
N TYR A 12 21.93 -16.41 -5.19
CA TYR A 12 20.52 -16.78 -5.24
C TYR A 12 20.00 -17.20 -3.87
N GLU A 13 20.77 -17.95 -3.10
CA GLU A 13 20.43 -18.33 -1.73
C GLU A 13 20.28 -17.09 -0.84
N TRP A 14 21.26 -16.18 -0.92
CA TRP A 14 21.20 -14.92 -0.20
C TRP A 14 19.97 -14.09 -0.60
N ALA A 15 19.68 -13.96 -1.90
CA ALA A 15 18.53 -13.21 -2.39
C ALA A 15 17.20 -13.83 -1.92
N ALA A 16 17.10 -15.17 -1.88
CA ALA A 16 15.93 -15.87 -1.37
C ALA A 16 15.72 -15.60 0.13
N GLU A 17 16.80 -15.63 0.91
CA GLU A 17 16.75 -15.35 2.34
C GLU A 17 16.36 -13.90 2.63
N MET A 18 16.95 -12.94 1.92
CA MET A 18 16.56 -11.53 2.05
C MET A 18 15.10 -11.30 1.65
N THR A 19 14.63 -11.96 0.59
CA THR A 19 13.22 -11.92 0.17
C THR A 19 12.31 -12.48 1.26
N ARG A 20 12.69 -13.59 1.91
CA ARG A 20 11.93 -14.20 3.00
C ARG A 20 11.80 -13.26 4.20
N ILE A 21 12.90 -12.64 4.61
CA ILE A 21 12.92 -11.67 5.73
C ILE A 21 12.08 -10.43 5.39
N GLY A 22 12.26 -9.87 4.20
CA GLY A 22 11.48 -8.71 3.74
C GLY A 22 9.98 -9.00 3.69
N ALA A 23 9.60 -10.16 3.15
CA ALA A 23 8.20 -10.57 3.08
C ALA A 23 7.57 -10.78 4.47
N ALA A 24 8.34 -11.31 5.43
CA ALA A 24 7.89 -11.43 6.81
C ALA A 24 7.63 -10.07 7.47
N GLY A 25 8.55 -9.11 7.27
CA GLY A 25 8.40 -7.74 7.77
C GLY A 25 7.18 -7.03 7.16
N ALA A 26 7.02 -7.11 5.84
CA ALA A 26 5.89 -6.51 5.13
C ALA A 26 4.54 -7.06 5.62
N ARG A 27 4.41 -8.39 5.77
CA ARG A 27 3.18 -9.02 6.29
C ARG A 27 2.83 -8.52 7.68
N ARG A 28 3.81 -8.43 8.57
CA ARG A 28 3.61 -7.91 9.93
C ARG A 28 3.13 -6.46 9.91
N ALA A 29 3.76 -5.59 9.12
CA ALA A 29 3.36 -4.19 9.01
C ALA A 29 1.93 -4.03 8.45
N GLN A 30 1.55 -4.86 7.48
CA GLN A 30 0.19 -4.90 6.93
C GLN A 30 -0.85 -5.33 7.97
N GLU A 31 -0.54 -6.36 8.76
CA GLU A 31 -1.41 -6.81 9.85
C GLU A 31 -1.59 -5.73 10.93
N GLU A 32 -0.51 -5.06 11.32
CA GLU A 32 -0.55 -3.94 12.27
C GLU A 32 -1.36 -2.77 11.71
N SER A 33 -1.24 -2.46 10.42
CA SER A 33 -2.03 -1.43 9.74
C SER A 33 -3.52 -1.76 9.74
N ARG A 34 -3.90 -3.00 9.40
CA ARG A 34 -5.30 -3.47 9.47
C ARG A 34 -5.87 -3.35 10.88
N ARG A 35 -5.11 -3.74 11.91
CA ARG A 35 -5.53 -3.59 13.31
C ARG A 35 -5.71 -2.13 13.73
N ALA A 36 -4.91 -1.22 13.16
CA ALA A 36 -4.99 0.21 13.42
C ALA A 36 -6.08 0.93 12.59
N GLY A 37 -6.76 0.23 11.67
CA GLY A 37 -7.72 0.84 10.76
C GLY A 37 -7.06 1.66 9.63
N VAL A 38 -5.76 1.46 9.39
CA VAL A 38 -4.99 2.18 8.36
C VAL A 38 -4.93 1.34 7.08
N PRO A 39 -5.37 1.86 5.92
CA PRO A 39 -5.27 1.16 4.65
C PRO A 39 -3.82 0.88 4.23
N CYS A 40 -3.58 -0.29 3.62
CA CYS A 40 -2.32 -0.58 2.94
C CYS A 40 -2.39 -0.08 1.49
N VAL A 41 -1.36 0.62 1.02
CA VAL A 41 -1.29 1.13 -0.36
C VAL A 41 -0.26 0.36 -1.18
N TYR A 42 -0.65 0.01 -2.41
CA TYR A 42 0.18 -0.71 -3.38
C TYR A 42 0.21 0.07 -4.69
N SER A 43 1.36 0.08 -5.35
CA SER A 43 1.48 0.57 -6.73
C SER A 43 1.64 -0.62 -7.66
N ILE A 44 0.58 -0.94 -8.42
CA ILE A 44 0.54 -2.06 -9.35
C ILE A 44 0.36 -1.49 -10.75
N ASN A 45 1.35 -1.70 -11.62
CA ASN A 45 1.36 -1.13 -12.99
C ASN A 45 1.16 0.40 -13.03
N GLY A 46 1.65 1.12 -12.02
CA GLY A 46 1.50 2.57 -11.91
C GLY A 46 0.14 3.05 -11.39
N VAL A 47 -0.77 2.13 -11.04
CA VAL A 47 -2.05 2.44 -10.41
C VAL A 47 -1.95 2.18 -8.90
N LEU A 48 -2.45 3.13 -8.12
CA LEU A 48 -2.55 2.97 -6.67
C LEU A 48 -3.78 2.14 -6.31
N HIS A 49 -3.57 1.13 -5.48
CA HIS A 49 -4.60 0.29 -4.91
C HIS A 49 -4.50 0.38 -3.39
N TRP A 50 -5.61 0.71 -2.74
CA TRP A 50 -5.72 0.72 -1.29
C TRP A 50 -6.50 -0.51 -0.84
N GLU A 51 -5.90 -1.33 0.01
CA GLU A 51 -6.57 -2.38 0.78
C GLU A 51 -7.06 -1.75 2.08
N LEU A 52 -8.38 -1.63 2.22
CA LEU A 52 -9.03 -1.13 3.41
C LEU A 52 -8.92 -2.14 4.56
N PRO A 53 -9.15 -1.73 5.82
CA PRO A 53 -9.01 -2.62 6.98
C PRO A 53 -9.91 -3.87 6.94
N ASP A 54 -11.03 -3.81 6.21
CA ASP A 54 -11.94 -4.93 5.97
C ASP A 54 -11.46 -5.90 4.87
N GLY A 55 -10.34 -5.61 4.22
CA GLY A 55 -9.76 -6.39 3.14
C GLY A 55 -10.30 -6.03 1.74
N SER A 56 -11.24 -5.09 1.63
CA SER A 56 -11.72 -4.61 0.33
C SER A 56 -10.67 -3.74 -0.36
N LEU A 57 -10.69 -3.75 -1.70
CA LEU A 57 -9.75 -2.99 -2.52
C LEU A 57 -10.46 -1.83 -3.21
N THR A 58 -9.81 -0.67 -3.22
CA THR A 58 -10.26 0.51 -3.98
C THR A 58 -9.07 1.15 -4.70
N THR A 59 -9.37 1.91 -5.75
CA THR A 59 -8.42 2.82 -6.43
C THR A 59 -8.74 4.30 -6.15
N THR A 60 -9.67 4.57 -5.22
CA THR A 60 -9.97 5.91 -4.71
C THR A 60 -9.24 6.11 -3.40
N ASP A 61 -8.56 7.24 -3.24
CA ASP A 61 -7.86 7.60 -2.01
C ASP A 61 -8.86 7.79 -0.85
N PRO A 62 -8.80 6.97 0.22
CA PRO A 62 -9.71 7.09 1.35
C PRO A 62 -9.43 8.31 2.26
N GLY A 63 -8.26 8.95 2.12
CA GLY A 63 -7.88 10.14 2.89
C GLY A 63 -8.28 11.47 2.27
N VAL A 64 -8.77 11.46 1.02
CA VAL A 64 -9.27 12.65 0.34
C VAL A 64 -10.78 12.69 0.54
N SER A 65 -11.27 13.59 1.40
CA SER A 65 -12.68 13.95 1.42
C SER A 65 -13.09 14.38 0.00
N PRO A 66 -14.26 13.94 -0.52
CA PRO A 66 -14.73 14.42 -1.80
C PRO A 66 -14.78 15.96 -1.77
N PRO A 67 -14.46 16.64 -2.89
CA PRO A 67 -14.58 18.09 -2.96
C PRO A 67 -16.04 18.47 -2.67
N GLY A 68 -16.30 18.98 -1.46
CA GLY A 68 -17.64 19.31 -0.95
C GLY A 68 -17.97 18.83 0.47
N GLY A 69 -17.07 18.10 1.16
CA GLY A 69 -17.32 17.55 2.49
C GLY A 69 -17.41 18.55 3.65
N ASP A 70 -16.80 19.74 3.52
CA ASP A 70 -16.68 20.69 4.64
C ASP A 70 -17.46 22.01 4.41
N ASP A 71 -17.90 22.29 3.17
CA ASP A 71 -18.58 23.55 2.82
C ASP A 71 -20.12 23.44 2.79
N ALA A 72 -20.69 22.23 2.78
CA ALA A 72 -22.15 22.03 2.68
C ALA A 72 -22.93 22.29 3.99
N ALA A 73 -22.25 22.49 5.12
CA ALA A 73 -22.88 22.68 6.43
C ALA A 73 -22.95 24.14 6.93
N ALA A 74 -22.52 25.12 6.11
CA ALA A 74 -22.47 26.53 6.49
C ALA A 74 -23.59 27.41 5.91
N GLY A 75 -24.59 26.82 5.25
CA GLY A 75 -25.54 27.55 4.41
C GLY A 75 -27.00 27.39 4.74
N GLU A 76 -27.43 27.29 6.00
CA GLU A 76 -28.87 27.37 6.34
C GLU A 76 -29.14 27.74 7.80
N ARG A 77 -28.64 28.91 8.21
CA ARG A 77 -29.20 29.67 9.36
C ARG A 77 -29.03 31.16 9.09
N GLN A 78 -29.97 31.75 8.35
CA GLN A 78 -30.45 33.14 8.49
C GLN A 78 -31.37 33.52 7.32
N ALA A 79 -32.68 33.60 7.60
CA ALA A 79 -33.60 34.70 7.27
C ALA A 79 -35.01 34.34 7.73
#